data_AF-A0A7W7HEK8-F1
#
_entry.id   AF-A0A7W7HEK8-F1
#
_cell.length_a   1.000
_cell.length_b   1.000
_cell.length_c   1.000
_cell.angle_alpha   90.00
_cell.angle_beta   90.00
_cell.angle_gamma   90.00
#
_symmetry.space_group_name_H-M   'P 1'
#
loop_
_entity.id
_entity.type
_entity.pdbx_description
1 polymer ?
#
loop_
_entity_poly.entity_id
_entity_poly.type
_entity_poly.pdbx_seq_one_letter_code
_entity_poly.pdbx_strand_id
1 'polypeptide(L)'
;MTDLYENAVDVLSTWNATSDAAEANRKRTLDLLADGPGAMTRAHRAGHVTASALIVDDSRRVLLCLHGRLGLWMQLGGHCEEGDGTLAAAALREAGEESGIPGLVLDPVPIDIDIHEVRCGSQEGAPATPSVHYDVRFLLRAPAGAVERISDESSDLAWFRPDALPSPLADGTIQQIAPALARLT
;
A
#
# COMPACT_ATOMS: atom_id res chain seq x y z
N MET A 1 -10.39 9.29 -12.49
CA MET A 1 -8.92 9.42 -12.34
C MET A 1 -8.44 10.83 -11.98
N THR A 2 -9.01 11.91 -12.54
CA THR A 2 -8.60 13.29 -12.19
C THR A 2 -8.77 13.59 -10.70
N ASP A 3 -9.92 13.27 -10.11
CA ASP A 3 -10.19 13.52 -8.68
C ASP A 3 -9.18 12.80 -7.77
N LEU A 4 -8.83 11.55 -8.11
CA LEU A 4 -7.83 10.78 -7.39
C LEU A 4 -6.43 11.39 -7.51
N TYR A 5 -6.07 11.87 -8.69
CA TYR A 5 -4.83 12.58 -8.93
C TYR A 5 -4.75 13.86 -8.09
N GLU A 6 -5.80 14.68 -8.08
CA GLU A 6 -5.86 15.89 -7.26
C GLU A 6 -5.76 15.56 -5.77
N ASN A 7 -6.45 14.51 -5.33
CA ASN A 7 -6.31 14.00 -3.96
C ASN A 7 -4.87 13.56 -3.65
N ALA A 8 -4.20 12.83 -4.54
CA ALA A 8 -2.83 12.40 -4.34
C ALA A 8 -1.87 13.59 -4.20
N VAL A 9 -2.02 14.60 -5.05
CA VAL A 9 -1.21 15.83 -4.97
C VAL A 9 -1.48 16.57 -3.65
N ASP A 10 -2.73 16.72 -3.24
CA ASP A 10 -3.09 17.42 -1.99
C ASP A 10 -2.56 16.70 -0.74
N VAL A 11 -2.83 15.38 -0.65
CA VAL A 11 -2.34 14.54 0.46
C VAL A 11 -0.82 14.63 0.55
N LEU A 12 -0.11 14.44 -0.56
CA LEU A 12 1.35 14.45 -0.54
C LEU A 12 1.93 15.86 -0.36
N SER A 13 1.25 16.92 -0.80
CA SER A 13 1.73 18.29 -0.60
C SER A 13 1.62 18.74 0.86
N THR A 14 0.66 18.19 1.61
CA THR A 14 0.37 18.60 3.00
C THR A 14 0.86 17.60 4.04
N TRP A 15 1.14 16.34 3.66
CA TRP A 15 1.63 15.31 4.56
C TRP A 15 3.03 15.64 5.10
N ASN A 16 3.17 15.54 6.41
CA ASN A 16 4.48 15.57 7.07
C ASN A 16 5.03 14.16 7.17
N ALA A 17 6.07 13.87 6.39
CA ALA A 17 6.67 12.55 6.32
C ALA A 17 7.19 12.06 7.68
N THR A 18 7.12 10.75 7.88
CA THR A 18 7.43 10.08 9.15
C THR A 18 8.91 9.76 9.34
N SER A 19 9.72 9.95 8.29
CA SER A 19 11.17 9.76 8.29
C SER A 19 11.82 10.51 7.11
N ASP A 20 13.14 10.64 7.13
CA ASP A 20 13.90 11.23 6.00
C ASP A 20 13.74 10.41 4.70
N ALA A 21 13.67 9.08 4.82
CA ALA A 21 13.45 8.19 3.67
C ALA A 21 12.05 8.41 3.08
N ALA A 22 11.03 8.50 3.94
CA ALA A 22 9.66 8.82 3.53
C ALA A 22 9.56 10.23 2.91
N GLU A 23 10.28 11.22 3.44
CA GLU A 23 10.32 12.57 2.87
C GLU A 23 10.99 12.61 1.49
N ALA A 24 12.08 11.84 1.32
CA ALA A 24 12.73 11.71 0.02
C ALA A 24 11.80 11.05 -1.01
N ASN A 25 11.10 9.97 -0.62
CA ASN A 25 10.15 9.31 -1.50
C ASN A 25 8.93 10.17 -1.78
N ARG A 26 8.39 10.90 -0.80
CA ARG A 26 7.33 11.90 -0.98
C ARG A 26 7.67 12.92 -2.08
N LYS A 27 8.87 13.49 -2.05
CA LYS A 27 9.32 14.44 -3.09
C LYS A 27 9.36 13.79 -4.46
N ARG A 28 9.93 12.59 -4.56
CA ARG A 28 9.99 11.85 -5.83
C ARG A 28 8.60 11.48 -6.36
N THR A 29 7.66 11.17 -5.48
CA THR A 29 6.26 10.92 -5.87
C THR A 29 5.59 12.20 -6.38
N LEU A 30 5.83 13.35 -5.72
CA LEU A 30 5.34 14.64 -6.22
C LEU A 30 5.95 15.01 -7.58
N ASP A 31 7.24 14.72 -7.79
CA ASP A 31 7.91 14.91 -9.09
C ASP A 31 7.27 14.03 -10.18
N LEU A 32 6.94 12.77 -9.88
CA LEU A 32 6.20 11.90 -10.81
C LEU A 32 4.81 12.46 -11.12
N LEU A 33 4.08 12.92 -10.10
CA LEU A 33 2.75 13.50 -10.25
C LEU A 33 2.76 14.77 -11.12
N ALA A 34 3.91 15.44 -11.31
CA ALA A 34 4.01 16.55 -12.25
C ALA A 34 3.73 16.15 -13.72
N ASP A 35 3.81 14.85 -14.05
CA ASP A 35 3.42 14.32 -15.37
C ASP A 35 1.88 14.27 -15.58
N GLY A 36 1.11 14.60 -14.54
CA GLY A 36 -0.34 14.71 -14.55
C GLY A 36 -1.08 13.40 -14.24
N PRO A 37 -2.42 13.35 -14.48
CA PRO A 37 -3.26 12.22 -14.06
C PRO A 37 -2.86 10.86 -14.63
N GLY A 38 -2.08 10.84 -15.72
CA GLY A 38 -1.52 9.61 -16.28
C GLY A 38 -0.67 8.83 -15.27
N ALA A 39 0.04 9.53 -14.38
CA ALA A 39 0.89 8.97 -13.32
C ALA A 39 0.13 8.12 -12.28
N MET A 40 -1.20 8.11 -12.30
CA MET A 40 -2.03 7.22 -11.47
C MET A 40 -2.25 5.86 -12.13
N THR A 41 -1.81 5.66 -13.37
CA THR A 41 -2.21 4.51 -14.20
C THR A 41 -1.03 3.67 -14.64
N ARG A 42 -1.25 2.35 -14.79
CA ARG A 42 -0.24 1.41 -15.31
C ARG A 42 0.27 1.74 -16.71
N ALA A 43 -0.43 2.61 -17.46
CA ALA A 43 0.01 3.06 -18.78
C ALA A 43 1.20 4.03 -18.72
N HIS A 44 1.45 4.64 -17.56
CA HIS A 44 2.55 5.59 -17.38
C HIS A 44 3.88 4.87 -17.21
N ARG A 45 4.76 5.03 -18.21
CA ARG A 45 5.99 4.22 -18.32
C ARG A 45 7.06 4.57 -17.30
N ALA A 46 7.07 5.78 -16.76
CA ALA A 46 8.03 6.19 -15.73
C ALA A 46 7.69 5.57 -14.34
N GLY A 47 6.52 4.96 -14.21
CA GLY A 47 5.98 4.43 -12.97
C GLY A 47 4.64 5.06 -12.64
N HIS A 48 3.96 4.52 -11.63
CA HIS A 48 2.64 5.00 -11.24
C HIS A 48 2.40 4.86 -9.74
N VAL A 49 1.49 5.69 -9.23
CA VAL A 49 1.12 5.69 -7.81
C VAL A 49 0.27 4.46 -7.50
N THR A 50 0.59 3.81 -6.38
CA THR A 50 -0.19 2.72 -5.78
C THR A 50 -0.59 3.08 -4.36
N ALA A 51 -1.56 2.35 -3.81
CA ALA A 51 -2.03 2.56 -2.45
C ALA A 51 -2.05 1.24 -1.69
N SER A 52 -1.40 1.22 -0.53
CA SER A 52 -1.27 0.04 0.30
C SER A 52 -1.69 0.31 1.75
N ALA A 53 -1.96 -0.76 2.49
CA ALA A 53 -2.43 -0.71 3.86
C ALA A 53 -1.67 -1.69 4.76
N LEU A 54 -1.10 -1.16 5.86
CA LEU A 54 -0.72 -2.00 6.99
C LEU A 54 -1.91 -2.14 7.93
N ILE A 55 -2.48 -3.35 7.99
CA ILE A 55 -3.58 -3.64 8.90
C ILE A 55 -3.01 -4.04 10.26
N VAL A 56 -3.52 -3.42 11.34
CA VAL A 56 -3.13 -3.70 12.72
C VAL A 56 -4.34 -4.11 13.55
N ASP A 57 -4.19 -5.11 14.41
CA ASP A 57 -5.21 -5.51 15.38
C ASP A 57 -5.03 -4.85 16.76
N ASP A 58 -5.98 -5.09 17.67
CA ASP A 58 -5.95 -4.56 19.04
C ASP A 58 -4.74 -5.05 19.87
N SER A 59 -4.12 -6.16 19.46
CA SER A 59 -2.89 -6.70 20.07
C SER A 59 -1.61 -6.15 19.42
N ARG A 60 -1.73 -5.15 18.56
CA ARG A 60 -0.65 -4.52 17.78
C ARG A 60 0.09 -5.50 16.85
N ARG A 61 -0.58 -6.58 16.44
CA ARG A 61 -0.07 -7.48 15.39
C ARG A 61 -0.37 -6.86 14.04
N VAL A 62 0.53 -7.07 13.08
CA VAL A 62 0.37 -6.65 11.69
C VAL A 62 -0.10 -7.82 10.84
N LEU A 63 -1.03 -7.58 9.92
CA LEU A 63 -1.41 -8.57 8.90
C LEU A 63 -0.47 -8.45 7.70
N LEU A 64 0.12 -9.56 7.29
CA LEU A 64 0.96 -9.64 6.09
C LEU A 64 0.45 -10.75 5.18
N CYS A 65 0.58 -10.56 3.87
CA CYS A 65 0.30 -11.57 2.86
C CYS A 65 1.61 -12.14 2.29
N LEU A 66 1.64 -13.45 2.02
CA LEU A 66 2.72 -14.10 1.29
C LEU A 66 2.38 -14.05 -0.20
N HIS A 67 3.04 -13.16 -0.94
CA HIS A 67 2.74 -12.93 -2.35
C HIS A 67 3.07 -14.17 -3.20
N GLY A 68 2.08 -14.76 -3.88
CA GLY A 68 2.22 -16.11 -4.45
C GLY A 68 3.29 -16.27 -5.53
N ARG A 69 3.60 -15.21 -6.28
CA ARG A 69 4.68 -15.25 -7.30
C ARG A 69 6.07 -14.90 -6.77
N LEU A 70 6.14 -14.07 -5.72
CA LEU A 70 7.42 -13.53 -5.22
C LEU A 70 7.95 -14.37 -4.07
N GLY A 71 7.07 -15.05 -3.32
CA GLY A 71 7.43 -15.79 -2.13
C GLY A 71 7.95 -14.88 -1.00
N LEU A 72 7.52 -13.62 -0.99
CA LEU A 72 7.88 -12.60 -0.01
C LEU A 72 6.63 -12.19 0.78
N TRP A 73 6.79 -11.97 2.08
CA TRP A 73 5.77 -11.41 2.95
C TRP A 73 5.73 -9.88 2.86
N MET A 74 4.55 -9.29 2.70
CA MET A 74 4.35 -7.84 2.57
C MET A 74 2.97 -7.40 3.05
N GLN A 75 2.76 -6.08 3.13
CA GLN A 75 1.45 -5.48 3.36
C GLN A 75 0.50 -5.72 2.18
N LEU A 76 -0.80 -5.52 2.39
CA LEU A 76 -1.82 -5.61 1.35
C LEU A 76 -1.91 -4.28 0.60
N GLY A 77 -2.28 -4.30 -0.68
CA GLY A 77 -2.30 -3.11 -1.49
C GLY A 77 -2.11 -3.35 -2.97
N GLY A 78 -2.45 -2.33 -3.76
CA GLY A 78 -2.54 -2.50 -5.19
C GLY A 78 -2.69 -1.21 -5.97
N HIS A 79 -3.21 -1.36 -7.18
CA HIS A 79 -3.33 -0.26 -8.12
C HIS A 79 -4.53 0.62 -7.80
N CYS A 80 -4.35 1.91 -8.03
CA CYS A 80 -5.46 2.85 -8.05
C CYS A 80 -6.41 2.55 -9.22
N GLU A 81 -7.71 2.52 -8.97
CA GLU A 81 -8.75 2.33 -9.96
C GLU A 81 -9.51 3.61 -10.26
N GLU A 82 -10.21 3.66 -11.39
CA GLU A 82 -10.95 4.86 -11.82
C GLU A 82 -12.05 5.29 -10.83
N GLY A 83 -12.62 4.32 -10.10
CA GLY A 83 -13.65 4.54 -9.07
C GLY A 83 -13.12 4.97 -7.70
N ASP A 84 -11.81 4.93 -7.47
CA ASP A 84 -11.23 5.36 -6.20
C ASP A 84 -11.24 6.89 -6.09
N GLY A 85 -11.98 7.42 -5.12
CA GLY A 85 -12.07 8.87 -4.89
C GLY A 85 -10.86 9.46 -4.17
N THR A 86 -10.10 8.64 -3.44
CA THR A 86 -8.91 9.06 -2.68
C THR A 86 -7.89 7.91 -2.59
N LEU A 87 -6.62 8.22 -2.35
CA LEU A 87 -5.57 7.20 -2.10
C LEU A 87 -5.92 6.32 -0.90
N ALA A 88 -6.45 6.94 0.15
CA ALA A 88 -6.82 6.24 1.38
C ALA A 88 -8.01 5.29 1.14
N ALA A 89 -8.95 5.66 0.27
CA ALA A 89 -10.05 4.79 -0.16
C ALA A 89 -9.56 3.62 -1.02
N ALA A 90 -8.60 3.86 -1.93
CA ALA A 90 -7.97 2.78 -2.70
C ALA A 90 -7.29 1.76 -1.78
N ALA A 91 -6.48 2.22 -0.82
CA ALA A 91 -5.84 1.34 0.17
C ALA A 91 -6.87 0.55 1.00
N LEU A 92 -8.00 1.16 1.36
CA LEU A 92 -9.07 0.47 2.10
C LEU A 92 -9.78 -0.59 1.25
N ARG A 93 -10.02 -0.32 -0.03
CA ARG A 93 -10.61 -1.28 -0.98
C ARG A 93 -9.71 -2.50 -1.13
N GLU A 94 -8.45 -2.29 -1.51
CA GLU A 94 -7.46 -3.37 -1.70
C GLU A 94 -7.33 -4.23 -0.43
N ALA A 95 -7.17 -3.58 0.73
CA ALA A 95 -7.08 -4.29 2.00
C ALA A 95 -8.32 -5.14 2.30
N GLY A 96 -9.52 -4.63 2.00
CA GLY A 96 -10.77 -5.36 2.19
C GLY A 96 -10.92 -6.54 1.22
N GLU A 97 -10.56 -6.35 -0.04
CA GLU A 97 -10.60 -7.37 -1.10
C GLU A 97 -9.62 -8.51 -0.82
N GLU A 98 -8.37 -8.18 -0.47
CA GLU A 98 -7.31 -9.17 -0.26
C GLU A 98 -7.38 -9.87 1.10
N SER A 99 -7.84 -9.18 2.16
CA SER A 99 -7.93 -9.79 3.50
C SER A 99 -9.29 -10.42 3.81
N GLY A 100 -10.34 -10.03 3.10
CA GLY A 100 -11.72 -10.40 3.41
C GLY A 100 -12.22 -9.91 4.77
N ILE A 101 -11.51 -9.01 5.45
CA ILE A 101 -11.89 -8.51 6.78
C ILE A 101 -12.91 -7.37 6.62
N PRO A 102 -14.17 -7.54 7.10
CA PRO A 102 -15.13 -6.44 7.11
C PRO A 102 -14.84 -5.47 8.26
N GLY A 103 -15.31 -4.23 8.13
CA GLY A 103 -15.27 -3.24 9.22
C GLY A 103 -13.88 -2.70 9.53
N LEU A 104 -12.93 -2.78 8.59
CA LEU A 104 -11.63 -2.12 8.68
C LEU A 104 -11.82 -0.61 8.88
N VAL A 105 -11.09 -0.05 9.85
CA VAL A 105 -11.12 1.38 10.16
C VAL A 105 -9.86 2.04 9.63
N LEU A 106 -10.02 2.87 8.61
CA LEU A 106 -8.96 3.62 7.96
C LEU A 106 -8.48 4.81 8.82
N ASP A 107 -7.17 4.96 8.97
CA ASP A 107 -6.54 6.25 9.26
C ASP A 107 -6.20 6.94 7.93
N PRO A 108 -6.80 8.09 7.60
CA PRO A 108 -6.66 8.71 6.28
C PRO A 108 -5.31 9.40 6.05
N VAL A 109 -4.41 9.41 7.04
CA VAL A 109 -3.09 10.02 6.91
C VAL A 109 -2.06 8.95 6.52
N PRO A 110 -1.23 9.19 5.49
CA PRO A 110 -0.17 8.25 5.13
C PRO A 110 0.79 7.99 6.30
N ILE A 111 1.31 6.77 6.37
CA ILE A 111 2.29 6.33 7.36
C ILE A 111 3.70 6.22 6.77
N ASP A 112 3.80 5.96 5.47
CA ASP A 112 5.05 5.75 4.76
C ASP A 112 4.85 5.92 3.25
N ILE A 113 5.94 6.11 2.51
CA ILE A 113 5.96 6.00 1.04
C ILE A 113 7.19 5.20 0.64
N ASP A 114 6.96 4.20 -0.20
CA ASP A 114 8.02 3.38 -0.76
C ASP A 114 8.03 3.45 -2.28
N ILE A 115 9.22 3.34 -2.86
CA ILE A 115 9.38 3.37 -4.31
C ILE A 115 10.22 2.17 -4.72
N HIS A 116 9.60 1.23 -5.43
CA HIS A 116 10.22 -0.04 -5.77
C HIS A 116 9.91 -0.47 -7.21
N GLU A 117 10.84 -1.21 -7.80
CA GLU A 117 10.68 -1.77 -9.13
C GLU A 117 9.75 -2.99 -9.10
N VAL A 118 8.90 -3.09 -10.12
CA VAL A 118 7.96 -4.20 -10.28
C VAL A 118 7.92 -4.66 -11.72
N ARG A 119 7.30 -5.83 -11.93
CA ARG A 119 6.88 -6.28 -13.25
C ARG A 119 5.36 -6.35 -13.29
N CYS A 120 4.72 -5.40 -13.96
CA CYS A 120 3.27 -5.36 -14.10
C CYS A 120 2.82 -6.06 -15.39
N GLY A 121 1.84 -6.95 -15.30
CA GLY A 121 1.08 -7.40 -16.47
C GLY A 121 0.08 -6.32 -16.87
N SER A 122 0.10 -5.89 -18.14
CA SER A 122 -0.89 -4.94 -18.64
C SER A 122 -2.25 -5.58 -18.93
N GLN A 123 -2.27 -6.89 -19.24
CA GLN A 123 -3.46 -7.71 -19.54
C GLN A 123 -3.17 -9.19 -19.27
N GLU A 124 -4.21 -10.00 -19.06
CA GLU A 124 -4.07 -11.47 -18.98
C GLU A 124 -3.37 -12.01 -20.24
N GLY A 125 -2.30 -12.79 -20.05
CA GLY A 125 -1.53 -13.40 -21.14
C GLY A 125 -0.48 -12.50 -21.81
N ALA A 126 -0.43 -11.20 -21.50
CA ALA A 126 0.67 -10.34 -21.95
C ALA A 126 1.90 -10.46 -21.01
N PRO A 127 3.13 -10.45 -21.56
CA PRO A 127 4.33 -10.50 -20.72
C PRO A 127 4.42 -9.27 -19.82
N ALA A 128 4.74 -9.49 -18.54
CA ALA A 128 4.88 -8.42 -17.57
C ALA A 128 6.05 -7.49 -17.95
N THR A 129 5.79 -6.19 -18.03
CA THR A 129 6.79 -5.18 -18.35
C THR A 129 7.34 -4.56 -17.07
N PRO A 130 8.63 -4.17 -17.04
CA PRO A 130 9.18 -3.38 -15.94
C PRO A 130 8.38 -2.09 -15.73
N SER A 131 8.10 -1.78 -14.48
CA SER A 131 7.52 -0.51 -14.03
C SER A 131 8.07 -0.19 -12.64
N VAL A 132 7.69 0.97 -12.10
CA VAL A 132 8.02 1.42 -10.75
C VAL A 132 6.73 1.76 -10.04
N HIS A 133 6.52 1.21 -8.85
CA HIS A 133 5.44 1.61 -7.97
C HIS A 133 5.91 2.73 -7.06
N TYR A 134 5.08 3.76 -6.94
CA TYR A 134 5.19 4.83 -5.96
C TYR A 134 4.09 4.61 -4.93
N ASP A 135 4.41 3.80 -3.93
CA ASP A 135 3.45 3.18 -3.03
C ASP A 135 3.19 4.06 -1.80
N VAL A 136 2.00 4.64 -1.74
CA VAL A 136 1.55 5.45 -0.59
C VAL A 136 0.84 4.54 0.40
N ARG A 137 1.36 4.45 1.62
CA ARG A 137 0.94 3.46 2.62
C ARG A 137 0.10 4.10 3.71
N PHE A 138 -0.98 3.43 4.08
CA PHE A 138 -1.93 3.86 5.11
C PHE A 138 -2.02 2.84 6.24
N LEU A 139 -2.51 3.29 7.39
CA LEU A 139 -2.83 2.42 8.53
C LEU A 139 -4.32 2.07 8.50
N LEU A 140 -4.62 0.78 8.64
CA LEU A 140 -5.96 0.30 8.92
C LEU A 140 -5.99 -0.44 10.25
N ARG A 141 -7.08 -0.29 11.01
CA ARG A 141 -7.34 -1.08 12.22
C ARG A 141 -8.38 -2.15 11.94
N ALA A 142 -8.05 -3.39 12.26
CA ALA A 142 -9.00 -4.49 12.23
C ALA A 142 -9.90 -4.46 13.46
N PRO A 143 -11.20 -4.79 13.33
CA PRO A 143 -12.08 -4.94 14.49
C PRO A 143 -11.64 -6.10 15.38
N ALA A 144 -11.97 -6.03 16.66
CA ALA A 144 -11.71 -7.11 17.62
C ALA A 144 -12.24 -8.45 17.12
N GLY A 145 -11.37 -9.47 17.11
CA GLY A 145 -11.73 -10.81 16.65
C GLY A 145 -11.88 -10.96 15.13
N ALA A 146 -11.38 -10.01 14.34
CA ALA A 146 -11.27 -10.16 12.90
C ALA A 146 -10.54 -11.45 12.53
N VAL A 147 -11.07 -12.14 11.52
CA VAL A 147 -10.48 -13.35 10.93
C VAL A 147 -10.22 -13.05 9.47
N GLU A 148 -8.96 -13.18 9.09
CA GLU A 148 -8.50 -13.01 7.72
C GLU A 148 -8.95 -14.17 6.82
N ARG A 149 -9.18 -13.86 5.56
CA ARG A 149 -9.42 -14.83 4.50
C ARG A 149 -8.46 -14.55 3.37
N ILE A 150 -7.69 -15.56 3.01
CA ILE A 150 -6.76 -15.51 1.89
C ILE A 150 -7.51 -15.29 0.56
N SER A 151 -6.98 -14.39 -0.28
CA SER A 151 -7.42 -14.19 -1.67
C SER A 151 -6.68 -15.14 -2.62
N ASP A 152 -7.12 -15.22 -3.88
CA ASP A 152 -6.44 -16.02 -4.91
C ASP A 152 -5.04 -15.48 -5.28
N GLU A 153 -4.71 -14.24 -4.88
CA GLU A 153 -3.42 -13.59 -5.15
C GLU A 153 -2.34 -13.93 -4.11
N SER A 154 -2.77 -14.37 -2.93
CA SER A 154 -1.90 -14.69 -1.81
C SER A 154 -1.73 -16.21 -1.66
N SER A 155 -0.53 -16.65 -1.31
CA SER A 155 -0.26 -18.05 -0.93
C SER A 155 -0.44 -18.30 0.58
N ASP A 156 -0.36 -17.25 1.38
CA ASP A 156 -0.70 -17.26 2.80
C ASP A 156 -1.08 -15.85 3.26
N LEU A 157 -1.78 -15.74 4.40
CA LEU A 157 -2.19 -14.49 5.03
C LEU A 157 -2.22 -14.69 6.54
N ALA A 158 -1.42 -13.93 7.29
CA ALA A 158 -1.23 -14.20 8.71
C ALA A 158 -0.87 -12.97 9.55
N TRP A 159 -1.22 -13.04 10.83
CA TRP A 159 -0.92 -12.02 11.84
C TRP A 159 0.44 -12.25 12.49
N PHE A 160 1.26 -11.20 12.50
CA PHE A 160 2.59 -11.24 13.10
C PHE A 160 2.78 -10.17 14.15
N ARG A 161 3.53 -10.48 15.20
CA ARG A 161 3.97 -9.43 16.12
C ARG A 161 5.09 -8.61 15.43
N PRO A 162 5.17 -7.29 15.67
CA PRO A 162 6.25 -6.46 15.15
C PRO A 162 7.67 -6.93 15.50
N ASP A 163 7.82 -7.66 16.61
CA ASP A 163 9.08 -8.23 17.08
C ASP A 163 9.33 -9.70 16.65
N ALA A 164 8.39 -10.28 15.89
CA ALA A 164 8.44 -11.67 15.43
C ALA A 164 7.85 -11.77 14.01
N LEU A 165 8.42 -11.01 13.09
CA LEU A 165 8.04 -10.97 11.67
C LEU A 165 8.48 -12.25 10.94
N PRO A 166 7.77 -12.64 9.86
CA PRO A 166 8.14 -13.81 9.07
C PRO A 166 9.37 -13.53 8.21
N SER A 167 9.85 -14.55 7.51
CA SER A 167 10.94 -14.44 6.55
C SER A 167 10.66 -15.33 5.34
N PRO A 168 10.98 -14.90 4.10
CA PRO A 168 11.55 -13.58 3.76
C PRO A 168 10.49 -12.46 3.69
N LEU A 169 10.89 -11.22 4.00
CA LEU A 169 10.07 -10.01 3.84
C LEU A 169 10.41 -9.31 2.53
N ALA A 170 9.43 -8.63 1.94
CA ALA A 170 9.72 -7.64 0.91
C ALA A 170 10.40 -6.41 1.50
N ASP A 171 11.25 -5.77 0.69
CA ASP A 171 11.92 -4.53 1.05
C ASP A 171 10.90 -3.45 1.43
N GLY A 172 11.26 -2.60 2.39
CA GLY A 172 10.37 -1.55 2.90
C GLY A 172 9.25 -2.03 3.83
N THR A 173 8.97 -3.33 3.95
CA THR A 173 7.88 -3.84 4.83
C THR A 173 8.06 -3.43 6.29
N ILE A 174 9.30 -3.42 6.79
CA ILE A 174 9.61 -3.06 8.17
C ILE A 174 9.45 -1.54 8.41
N GLN A 175 9.76 -0.71 7.41
CA GLN A 175 9.84 0.75 7.54
C GLN A 175 8.51 1.37 7.98
N GLN A 176 7.39 0.87 7.46
CA GLN A 176 6.04 1.36 7.77
C GLN A 176 5.53 0.98 9.16
N ILE A 177 6.11 -0.03 9.83
CA ILE A 177 5.57 -0.58 11.08
C ILE A 177 5.66 0.43 12.23
N ALA A 178 6.83 1.03 12.45
CA ALA A 178 6.99 1.99 13.55
C ALA A 178 6.09 3.24 13.38
N PRO A 179 6.02 3.87 12.18
CA PRO A 179 5.05 4.93 11.91
C PRO A 179 3.59 4.52 12.13
N ALA A 180 3.19 3.31 11.71
CA ALA A 180 1.84 2.80 11.95
C ALA A 180 1.53 2.68 13.44
N LEU A 181 2.41 2.05 14.22
CA LEU A 181 2.19 1.83 15.65
C LEU A 181 2.15 3.15 16.44
N ALA A 182 2.88 4.18 15.98
CA ALA A 182 2.85 5.51 16.59
C ALA A 182 1.47 6.21 16.47
N ARG A 183 0.60 5.74 15.56
CA ARG A 183 -0.75 6.29 15.34
C ARG A 183 -1.87 5.54 16.07
N LEU A 184 -1.54 4.54 16.88
CA LEU A 184 -2.50 3.74 17.65
C LEU A 184 -2.76 4.28 19.07
N THR A 185 -2.39 5.54 19.33
CA THR A 185 -2.54 6.21 20.63
C THR A 185 -3.99 6.51 20.98
#